data_AF-A0A523ADW4-F1
#
_entry.id   AF-A0A523ADW4-F1
#
_cell.length_a   1.000
_cell.length_b   1.000
_cell.length_c   1.000
_cell.angle_alpha   90.00
_cell.angle_beta   90.00
_cell.angle_gamma   90.00
#
_symmetry.space_group_name_H-M   'P 1'
#
loop_
_entity.id
_entity.type
_entity.pdbx_description
1 polymer ?
#
loop_
_entity_poly.entity_id
_entity_poly.type
_entity_poly.pdbx_seq_one_letter_code
_entity_poly.pdbx_strand_id
1 'polypeptide(L)'
;MELKKISPATLLLVILVLAAIALTLNFQNGKTEKIVIFHAGSLSVPIAEASKEFKKIRGIEIQAEASGSVEAIRKITDLGKKADIIAVADYSLCEKMLMPTYTEFCVLFAKNEIVLAYSKNSKYREKIDGSNWFDVLQKEDVKFGFSDPNADPCGYRTLFALKLADDYYGKRIFEELVEANSNIKSNESLIIVPERIKTNEKIILRPKEVDLTALLESGALDYIFTYKSVAMQHGLE
;
A
#
# COMPACT_ATOMS: atom_id res chain seq x y z
N MET A 1 33.83 -58.89 -33.43
CA MET A 1 33.81 -58.20 -32.13
C MET A 1 32.43 -58.43 -31.54
N GLU A 2 32.27 -59.49 -30.75
CA GLU A 2 30.95 -59.87 -30.20
C GLU A 2 30.54 -58.88 -29.11
N LEU A 3 29.36 -58.27 -29.28
CA LEU A 3 28.72 -57.48 -28.25
C LEU A 3 28.34 -58.41 -27.09
N LYS A 4 29.05 -58.29 -25.96
CA LYS A 4 28.68 -58.99 -24.72
C LYS A 4 27.23 -58.64 -24.38
N LYS A 5 26.35 -59.64 -24.38
CA LYS A 5 24.94 -59.50 -23.99
C LYS A 5 24.89 -59.01 -22.54
N ILE A 6 24.35 -57.81 -22.34
CA ILE A 6 24.13 -57.23 -21.01
C ILE A 6 23.00 -58.02 -20.35
N SER A 7 23.21 -58.48 -19.11
CA SER A 7 22.19 -59.25 -18.40
C SER A 7 21.01 -58.35 -17.99
N PRO A 8 19.79 -58.90 -17.88
CA PRO A 8 18.61 -58.15 -17.43
C PRO A 8 18.82 -57.47 -16.06
N ALA A 9 19.58 -58.11 -15.17
CA ALA A 9 19.93 -57.57 -13.86
C ALA A 9 20.86 -56.35 -13.95
N THR A 10 21.81 -56.35 -14.89
CA THR A 10 22.69 -55.21 -15.15
C THR A 10 21.92 -54.03 -15.72
N LEU A 11 20.94 -54.29 -16.60
CA LEU A 11 20.07 -53.25 -17.16
C LEU A 11 19.18 -52.62 -16.08
N LEU A 12 18.60 -53.45 -15.19
CA LEU A 12 17.77 -52.98 -14.07
C LEU A 12 18.57 -52.11 -13.09
N LEU A 13 19.81 -52.51 -12.78
CA LEU A 13 20.69 -51.73 -11.90
C LEU A 13 21.02 -50.35 -12.50
N VAL A 14 21.30 -50.27 -13.79
CA VAL A 14 21.56 -49.00 -14.49
C VAL A 14 20.33 -48.09 -14.45
N ILE A 15 19.13 -48.64 -14.65
CA ILE A 15 17.87 -47.87 -14.58
C ILE A 15 17.66 -47.33 -13.16
N LEU A 16 17.90 -48.13 -12.12
CA LEU A 16 17.76 -47.70 -10.73
C LEU A 16 18.75 -46.60 -10.36
N VAL A 17 20.01 -46.69 -10.84
CA VAL A 17 21.02 -45.66 -10.64
C VAL A 17 20.63 -44.36 -11.35
N LEU A 18 20.16 -44.44 -12.61
CA LEU A 18 19.69 -43.27 -13.34
C LEU A 18 18.46 -42.62 -12.69
N ALA A 19 17.53 -43.42 -12.15
CA ALA A 19 16.38 -42.92 -11.41
C ALA A 19 16.78 -42.23 -10.10
N ALA A 20 17.76 -42.77 -9.37
CA ALA A 20 18.29 -42.14 -8.15
C ALA A 20 19.04 -40.83 -8.45
N ILE A 21 19.80 -40.77 -9.56
CA ILE A 21 20.44 -39.54 -10.04
C ILE A 21 19.39 -38.50 -10.45
N ALA A 22 18.33 -38.90 -11.16
CA ALA A 22 17.24 -37.99 -11.51
C ALA A 22 16.48 -37.48 -10.27
N LEU A 23 16.28 -38.32 -9.24
CA LEU A 23 15.65 -37.91 -7.99
C LEU A 23 16.53 -36.91 -7.20
N THR A 24 17.83 -37.15 -7.14
CA THR A 24 18.79 -36.25 -6.45
C THR A 24 18.97 -34.93 -7.18
N LEU A 25 18.99 -34.93 -8.52
CA LEU A 25 18.96 -33.70 -9.33
C LEU A 25 17.65 -32.92 -9.15
N ASN A 26 16.50 -33.60 -9.03
CA ASN A 26 15.22 -32.94 -8.73
C ASN A 26 15.14 -32.41 -7.28
N PHE A 27 15.78 -33.07 -6.31
CA PHE A 27 15.90 -32.55 -4.94
C PHE A 27 16.88 -31.38 -4.83
N GLN A 28 17.81 -31.23 -5.78
CA GLN A 28 18.74 -30.10 -5.88
C GLN A 28 18.17 -28.89 -6.64
N ASN A 29 16.96 -28.97 -7.20
CA ASN A 29 16.17 -27.78 -7.51
C ASN A 29 15.74 -27.17 -6.17
N GLY A 30 16.67 -26.42 -5.58
CA GLY A 30 16.57 -25.85 -4.25
C GLY A 30 15.28 -25.07 -4.08
N LYS A 31 14.72 -25.12 -2.87
CA LYS A 31 13.72 -24.13 -2.43
C LYS A 31 14.28 -22.76 -2.81
N THR A 32 13.65 -22.10 -3.76
CA THR A 32 13.95 -20.70 -4.04
C THR A 32 13.75 -19.96 -2.72
N GLU A 33 14.82 -19.45 -2.12
CA GLU A 33 14.71 -18.61 -0.94
C GLU A 33 13.78 -17.44 -1.29
N LYS A 34 12.80 -17.20 -0.42
CA LYS A 34 11.83 -16.12 -0.59
C LYS A 34 11.88 -15.21 0.61
N ILE A 35 11.78 -13.92 0.35
CA ILE A 35 11.60 -12.90 1.38
C ILE A 35 10.18 -12.37 1.25
N VAL A 36 9.41 -12.45 2.33
CA VAL A 36 8.04 -11.94 2.41
C VAL A 36 8.07 -10.52 2.97
N ILE A 37 7.46 -9.59 2.23
CA ILE A 37 7.38 -8.17 2.61
C ILE A 37 5.92 -7.76 2.72
N PHE A 38 5.49 -7.27 3.88
CA PHE A 38 4.25 -6.51 4.02
C PHE A 38 4.56 -5.03 3.95
N HIS A 39 3.84 -4.27 3.12
CA HIS A 39 4.15 -2.86 2.96
C HIS A 39 2.94 -1.96 2.71
N ALA A 40 3.14 -0.67 2.98
CA ALA A 40 2.19 0.39 2.65
C ALA A 40 1.93 0.47 1.13
N GLY A 41 0.71 0.82 0.75
CA GLY A 41 0.29 1.01 -0.66
C GLY A 41 1.24 1.92 -1.44
N SER A 42 1.54 3.10 -0.90
CA SER A 42 2.50 4.08 -1.46
C SER A 42 3.93 3.58 -1.73
N LEU A 43 4.33 2.44 -1.15
CA LEU A 43 5.64 1.84 -1.38
C LEU A 43 5.63 0.79 -2.51
N SER A 44 4.48 0.53 -3.15
CA SER A 44 4.36 -0.54 -4.15
C SER A 44 5.32 -0.38 -5.33
N VAL A 45 5.41 0.82 -5.92
CA VAL A 45 6.34 1.10 -7.03
C VAL A 45 7.80 0.94 -6.60
N PRO A 46 8.32 1.64 -5.56
CA PRO A 46 9.73 1.51 -5.18
C PRO A 46 10.09 0.10 -4.68
N ILE A 47 9.18 -0.61 -4.00
CA ILE A 47 9.43 -2.00 -3.59
C ILE A 47 9.47 -2.94 -4.79
N ALA A 48 8.61 -2.76 -5.80
CA ALA A 48 8.67 -3.57 -7.01
C ALA A 48 10.00 -3.37 -7.76
N GLU A 49 10.46 -2.13 -7.88
CA GLU A 49 11.76 -1.81 -8.49
C GLU A 49 12.93 -2.40 -7.69
N ALA A 50 12.95 -2.19 -6.38
CA ALA A 50 13.98 -2.75 -5.50
C ALA A 50 13.98 -4.28 -5.52
N SER A 51 12.80 -4.91 -5.55
CA SER A 51 12.65 -6.37 -5.63
C SER A 51 13.23 -6.93 -6.92
N LYS A 52 13.00 -6.25 -8.05
CA LYS A 52 13.54 -6.64 -9.35
C LYS A 52 15.08 -6.58 -9.35
N GLU A 53 15.65 -5.52 -8.81
CA GLU A 53 17.12 -5.39 -8.72
C GLU A 53 17.73 -6.36 -7.71
N PHE A 54 17.08 -6.55 -6.55
CA PHE A 54 17.53 -7.50 -5.54
C PHE A 54 17.55 -8.94 -6.09
N LYS A 55 16.52 -9.33 -6.85
CA LYS A 55 16.48 -10.64 -7.52
C LYS A 55 17.62 -10.83 -8.51
N LYS A 56 17.99 -9.79 -9.28
CA LYS A 56 19.14 -9.87 -10.20
C LYS A 56 20.46 -10.07 -9.46
N ILE A 57 20.64 -9.40 -8.32
CA ILE A 57 21.91 -9.43 -7.57
C ILE A 57 22.05 -10.71 -6.74
N ARG A 58 20.95 -11.19 -6.14
CA ARG A 58 20.98 -12.27 -5.14
C ARG A 58 20.33 -13.57 -5.60
N GLY A 59 19.55 -13.55 -6.69
CA GLY A 59 18.77 -14.72 -7.13
C GLY A 59 17.57 -15.05 -6.22
N ILE A 60 17.29 -14.24 -5.20
CA ILE A 60 16.23 -14.44 -4.21
C ILE A 60 14.92 -13.82 -4.72
N GLU A 61 13.80 -14.52 -4.51
CA GLU A 61 12.47 -14.03 -4.88
C GLU A 61 11.86 -13.18 -3.75
N ILE A 62 11.28 -12.03 -4.08
CA ILE A 62 10.53 -11.22 -3.13
C ILE A 62 9.02 -11.47 -3.33
N GLN A 63 8.32 -11.75 -2.24
CA GLN A 63 6.86 -11.82 -2.19
C GLN A 63 6.33 -10.61 -1.41
N ALA A 64 5.90 -9.58 -2.14
CA ALA A 64 5.39 -8.35 -1.56
C ALA A 64 3.85 -8.33 -1.53
N GLU A 65 3.27 -7.99 -0.37
CA GLU A 65 1.83 -7.81 -0.18
C GLU A 65 1.54 -6.37 0.28
N ALA A 66 0.86 -5.61 -0.57
CA ALA A 66 0.51 -4.21 -0.32
C ALA A 66 -0.84 -4.07 0.43
N SER A 67 -0.89 -3.23 1.45
CA SER A 67 -2.13 -2.81 2.14
C SER A 67 -1.97 -1.43 2.77
N GLY A 68 -3.01 -0.91 3.44
CA GLY A 68 -2.81 0.18 4.40
C GLY A 68 -1.83 -0.25 5.49
N SER A 69 -1.04 0.67 6.06
CA SER A 69 0.02 0.29 7.01
C SER A 69 -0.53 -0.30 8.31
N VAL A 70 -1.68 0.19 8.79
CA VAL A 70 -2.33 -0.36 9.99
C VAL A 70 -2.78 -1.78 9.70
N GLU A 71 -3.38 -2.02 8.53
CA GLU A 71 -3.75 -3.36 8.08
C GLU A 71 -2.52 -4.27 7.92
N ALA A 72 -1.42 -3.77 7.35
CA ALA A 72 -0.17 -4.52 7.18
C ALA A 72 0.39 -5.00 8.53
N ILE A 73 0.33 -4.16 9.56
CA ILE A 73 0.72 -4.53 10.93
C ILE A 73 -0.24 -5.56 11.50
N ARG A 74 -1.56 -5.38 11.34
CA ARG A 74 -2.58 -6.29 11.90
C ARG A 74 -2.52 -7.69 11.30
N LYS A 75 -2.01 -7.84 10.08
CA LYS A 75 -1.64 -9.16 9.53
C LYS A 75 -0.67 -9.91 10.44
N ILE A 76 0.29 -9.22 11.04
CA ILE A 76 1.27 -9.80 11.96
C ILE A 76 0.70 -9.92 13.37
N THR A 77 0.14 -8.84 13.91
CA THR A 77 -0.25 -8.77 15.32
C THR A 77 -1.52 -9.56 15.63
N ASP A 78 -2.53 -9.45 14.76
CA ASP A 78 -3.87 -9.97 15.03
C ASP A 78 -4.07 -11.32 14.32
N LEU A 79 -3.56 -11.46 13.09
CA LEU A 79 -3.75 -12.66 12.26
C LEU A 79 -2.58 -13.66 12.36
N GLY A 80 -1.47 -13.30 12.99
CA GLY A 80 -0.30 -14.16 13.15
C GLY A 80 0.43 -14.50 11.85
N LYS A 81 0.20 -13.77 10.76
CA LYS A 81 0.96 -13.92 9.51
C LYS A 81 2.43 -13.57 9.75
N LYS A 82 3.32 -14.21 8.99
CA LYS A 82 4.77 -14.01 9.06
C LYS A 82 5.24 -13.17 7.88
N ALA A 83 6.08 -12.20 8.14
CA ALA A 83 6.80 -11.41 7.15
C ALA A 83 8.25 -11.23 7.63
N ASP A 84 9.18 -11.18 6.68
CA ASP A 84 10.60 -10.92 6.96
C ASP A 84 10.86 -9.41 7.08
N ILE A 85 10.08 -8.60 6.33
CA ILE A 85 10.16 -7.14 6.35
C ILE A 85 8.74 -6.57 6.45
N ILE A 86 8.57 -5.56 7.30
CA ILE A 86 7.40 -4.68 7.28
C ILE A 86 7.83 -3.25 6.98
N ALA A 87 7.21 -2.64 5.98
CA ALA A 87 7.51 -1.26 5.56
C ALA A 87 6.25 -0.40 5.61
N VAL A 88 6.17 0.47 6.61
CA VAL A 88 4.98 1.30 6.89
C VAL A 88 5.17 2.75 6.46
N ALA A 89 4.07 3.42 6.12
CA ALA A 89 4.08 4.84 5.76
C ALA A 89 4.14 5.75 7.00
N ASP A 90 3.91 5.21 8.21
CA ASP A 90 4.00 5.93 9.48
C ASP A 90 4.86 5.14 10.47
N TYR A 91 6.07 5.64 10.70
CA TYR A 91 7.03 4.98 11.59
C TYR A 91 6.53 4.90 13.04
N SER A 92 5.63 5.80 13.47
CA SER A 92 5.11 5.77 14.84
C SER A 92 4.31 4.49 15.13
N LEU A 93 3.82 3.81 14.09
CA LEU A 93 3.14 2.52 14.23
C LEU A 93 4.10 1.39 14.63
N CYS A 94 5.40 1.50 14.30
CA CYS A 94 6.40 0.53 14.77
C CYS A 94 6.40 0.47 16.30
N GLU A 95 6.57 1.61 16.96
CA GLU A 95 6.62 1.70 18.42
C GLU A 95 5.29 1.32 19.07
N LYS A 96 4.17 1.77 18.48
CA LYS A 96 2.83 1.60 19.08
C LYS A 96 2.27 0.18 18.93
N MET A 97 2.64 -0.55 17.89
CA MET A 97 1.93 -1.79 17.53
C MET A 97 2.84 -2.99 17.29
N LEU A 98 4.13 -2.79 16.99
CA LEU A 98 5.07 -3.90 16.75
C LEU A 98 6.04 -4.09 17.91
N MET A 99 6.52 -3.02 18.52
CA MET A 99 7.55 -3.09 19.55
C MET A 99 6.99 -3.33 20.95
N PRO A 100 7.71 -4.06 21.82
CA PRO A 100 8.89 -4.87 21.53
C PRO A 100 8.54 -6.29 21.03
N THR A 101 7.26 -6.63 20.98
CA THR A 101 6.79 -8.02 20.83
C THR A 101 7.11 -8.67 19.48
N TYR A 102 7.06 -7.89 18.39
CA TYR A 102 7.20 -8.36 17.01
C TYR A 102 8.46 -7.82 16.31
N THR A 103 9.07 -6.77 16.84
CA THR A 103 10.36 -6.24 16.37
C THR A 103 11.09 -5.51 17.49
N GLU A 104 12.42 -5.46 17.42
CA GLU A 104 13.28 -4.74 18.36
C GLU A 104 13.68 -3.35 17.86
N PHE A 105 13.53 -3.08 16.56
CA PHE A 105 13.94 -1.81 15.96
C PHE A 105 13.04 -1.40 14.78
N CYS A 106 13.11 -0.12 14.43
CA CYS A 106 12.47 0.47 13.25
C CYS A 106 13.42 1.52 12.65
N VAL A 107 13.60 1.49 11.33
CA VAL A 107 14.52 2.38 10.60
C VAL A 107 13.72 3.37 9.75
N LEU A 108 13.98 4.66 9.96
CA LEU A 108 13.37 5.74 9.18
C LEU A 108 14.19 5.94 7.91
N PHE A 109 13.57 5.82 6.74
CA PHE A 109 14.28 5.82 5.45
C PHE A 109 13.71 6.76 4.38
N ALA A 110 12.48 7.25 4.55
CA ALA A 110 11.81 8.11 3.57
C ALA A 110 10.85 9.11 4.22
N LYS A 111 10.51 10.16 3.47
CA LYS A 111 9.49 11.17 3.82
C LYS A 111 8.55 11.39 2.65
N ASN A 112 7.40 11.99 2.92
CA ASN A 112 6.40 12.29 1.90
C ASN A 112 5.59 13.54 2.26
N GLU A 113 4.75 13.98 1.34
CA GLU A 113 3.87 15.15 1.48
C GLU A 113 2.45 14.76 1.06
N ILE A 114 1.43 15.17 1.80
CA ILE A 114 0.03 15.02 1.37
C ILE A 114 -0.26 16.09 0.33
N VAL A 115 -0.88 15.68 -0.77
CA VAL A 115 -1.35 16.56 -1.85
C VAL A 115 -2.80 16.25 -2.20
N LEU A 116 -3.46 17.22 -2.82
CA LEU A 116 -4.74 17.01 -3.49
C LEU A 116 -4.45 16.79 -4.97
N ALA A 117 -4.44 15.53 -5.39
CA ALA A 117 -4.16 15.15 -6.76
C ALA A 117 -5.43 15.15 -7.62
N TYR A 118 -5.29 15.53 -8.89
CA TYR A 118 -6.37 15.50 -9.87
C TYR A 118 -5.89 15.02 -11.25
N SER A 119 -6.82 14.84 -12.19
CA SER A 119 -6.53 14.44 -13.56
C SER A 119 -7.12 15.41 -14.57
N LYS A 120 -6.81 15.20 -15.84
CA LYS A 120 -7.44 15.92 -16.96
C LYS A 120 -8.96 15.80 -17.02
N ASN A 121 -9.54 14.77 -16.38
CA ASN A 121 -10.98 14.51 -16.35
C ASN A 121 -11.67 15.20 -15.17
N SER A 122 -10.91 15.76 -14.23
CA SER A 122 -11.44 16.36 -12.99
C SER A 122 -12.17 17.66 -13.26
N LYS A 123 -13.37 17.79 -12.68
CA LYS A 123 -14.14 19.03 -12.76
C LYS A 123 -13.37 20.17 -12.12
N TYR A 124 -13.42 21.35 -12.75
CA TYR A 124 -12.78 22.58 -12.26
C TYR A 124 -11.24 22.55 -12.15
N ARG A 125 -10.54 21.58 -12.77
CA ARG A 125 -9.06 21.50 -12.79
C ARG A 125 -8.34 22.80 -13.19
N GLU A 126 -8.89 23.58 -14.12
CA GLU A 126 -8.26 24.84 -14.58
C GLU A 126 -8.45 26.01 -13.60
N LYS A 127 -9.28 25.83 -12.58
CA LYS A 127 -9.65 26.88 -11.62
C LYS A 127 -9.12 26.61 -10.22
N ILE A 128 -8.69 25.38 -9.94
CA ILE A 128 -8.25 24.97 -8.61
C ILE A 128 -6.81 25.41 -8.36
N ASP A 129 -6.55 25.95 -7.18
CA ASP A 129 -5.21 26.28 -6.71
C ASP A 129 -5.10 26.16 -5.18
N GLY A 130 -3.91 26.45 -4.66
CA GLY A 130 -3.63 26.38 -3.22
C GLY A 130 -4.49 27.31 -2.37
N SER A 131 -5.07 28.37 -2.92
CA SER A 131 -5.90 29.32 -2.18
C SER A 131 -7.40 28.94 -2.13
N ASN A 132 -7.88 28.08 -3.04
CA ASN A 132 -9.31 27.86 -3.25
C ASN A 132 -9.76 26.39 -3.31
N TRP A 133 -8.83 25.43 -3.17
CA TRP A 133 -9.13 24.00 -3.35
C TRP A 133 -10.33 23.51 -2.53
N PHE A 134 -10.47 23.98 -1.30
CA PHE A 134 -11.60 23.60 -0.43
C PHE A 134 -12.94 24.14 -0.96
N ASP A 135 -12.97 25.33 -1.59
CA ASP A 135 -14.17 25.89 -2.21
C ASP A 135 -14.59 25.07 -3.45
N VAL A 136 -13.60 24.53 -4.18
CA VAL A 136 -13.85 23.62 -5.31
C VAL A 136 -14.44 22.30 -4.81
N LEU A 137 -13.85 21.70 -3.77
CA LEU A 137 -14.33 20.44 -3.19
C LEU A 137 -15.75 20.55 -2.60
N GLN A 138 -16.18 21.75 -2.18
CA GLN A 138 -17.53 21.99 -1.67
C GLN A 138 -18.62 21.95 -2.73
N LYS A 139 -18.31 22.20 -4.01
CA LYS A 139 -19.32 22.22 -5.10
C LYS A 139 -20.09 20.90 -5.20
N GLU A 140 -21.41 20.97 -5.32
CA GLU A 140 -22.30 19.79 -5.26
C GLU A 140 -21.93 18.70 -6.28
N ASP A 141 -21.42 19.09 -7.44
CA ASP A 141 -21.07 18.16 -8.51
C ASP A 141 -19.65 17.60 -8.40
N VAL A 142 -18.85 18.00 -7.41
CA VAL A 142 -17.48 17.53 -7.20
C VAL A 142 -17.45 16.37 -6.20
N LYS A 143 -16.77 15.30 -6.58
CA LYS A 143 -16.48 14.14 -5.72
C LYS A 143 -15.00 14.06 -5.42
N PHE A 144 -14.65 13.75 -4.18
CA PHE A 144 -13.27 13.52 -3.79
C PHE A 144 -13.10 12.23 -2.98
N GLY A 145 -11.87 11.73 -2.91
CA GLY A 145 -11.57 10.49 -2.21
C GLY A 145 -10.35 10.59 -1.30
N PHE A 146 -10.34 9.74 -0.29
CA PHE A 146 -9.19 9.46 0.56
C PHE A 146 -9.31 8.03 1.10
N SER A 147 -8.21 7.45 1.55
CA SER A 147 -8.22 6.08 2.04
C SER A 147 -8.84 5.95 3.43
N ASP A 148 -9.23 4.73 3.79
CA ASP A 148 -9.83 4.43 5.08
C ASP A 148 -8.87 4.81 6.24
N PRO A 149 -9.21 5.80 7.07
CA PRO A 149 -8.40 6.21 8.21
C PRO A 149 -8.17 5.11 9.26
N ASN A 150 -8.99 4.06 9.31
CA ASN A 150 -8.79 2.93 10.22
C ASN A 150 -7.74 1.94 9.72
N ALA A 151 -7.43 1.95 8.42
CA ALA A 151 -6.55 0.97 7.77
C ALA A 151 -5.24 1.57 7.22
N ASP A 152 -5.26 2.82 6.78
CA ASP A 152 -4.19 3.42 6.00
C ASP A 152 -3.75 4.80 6.52
N PRO A 153 -2.43 5.03 6.70
CA PRO A 153 -1.91 6.34 7.10
C PRO A 153 -2.26 7.51 6.21
N CYS A 154 -2.41 7.30 4.91
CA CYS A 154 -2.83 8.40 4.04
C CYS A 154 -4.24 8.89 4.41
N GLY A 155 -5.10 7.98 4.87
CA GLY A 155 -6.48 8.26 5.27
C GLY A 155 -6.53 9.15 6.50
N TYR A 156 -5.91 8.74 7.61
CA TYR A 156 -5.91 9.57 8.82
C TYR A 156 -5.07 10.85 8.66
N ARG A 157 -4.02 10.85 7.83
CA ARG A 157 -3.26 12.08 7.51
C ARG A 157 -4.05 13.05 6.66
N THR A 158 -4.96 12.57 5.81
CA THR A 158 -5.92 13.43 5.11
C THR A 158 -6.78 14.18 6.10
N LEU A 159 -7.30 13.49 7.12
CA LEU A 159 -8.08 14.13 8.17
C LEU A 159 -7.26 15.16 8.96
N PHE A 160 -5.99 14.87 9.26
CA PHE A 160 -5.08 15.83 9.88
C PHE A 160 -4.85 17.06 9.00
N ALA A 161 -4.58 16.87 7.71
CA ALA A 161 -4.36 17.96 6.76
C ALA A 161 -5.60 18.85 6.63
N LEU A 162 -6.79 18.26 6.54
CA LEU A 162 -8.06 18.99 6.50
C LEU A 162 -8.31 19.77 7.79
N LYS A 163 -7.97 19.20 8.95
CA LYS A 163 -8.15 19.89 10.23
C LYS A 163 -7.15 21.04 10.40
N LEU A 164 -5.89 20.85 10.02
CA LEU A 164 -4.88 21.92 10.00
C LEU A 164 -5.22 23.02 8.99
N ALA A 165 -5.95 22.69 7.93
CA ALA A 165 -6.43 23.67 6.97
C ALA A 165 -7.45 24.64 7.59
N ASP A 166 -8.26 24.21 8.58
CA ASP A 166 -9.17 25.10 9.30
C ASP A 166 -8.39 26.28 9.89
N ASP A 167 -7.30 25.98 10.61
CA ASP A 167 -6.46 26.97 11.27
C ASP A 167 -5.68 27.83 10.26
N TYR A 168 -5.14 27.20 9.22
CA TYR A 168 -4.34 27.89 8.21
C TYR A 168 -5.16 28.90 7.39
N TYR A 169 -6.40 28.55 7.01
CA TYR A 169 -7.27 29.42 6.21
C TYR A 169 -8.26 30.25 7.04
N GLY A 170 -8.40 29.97 8.34
CA GLY A 170 -9.41 30.59 9.20
C GLY A 170 -10.84 30.23 8.76
N LYS A 171 -11.05 28.99 8.31
CA LYS A 171 -12.33 28.49 7.76
C LYS A 171 -12.75 27.18 8.44
N ARG A 172 -13.98 26.73 8.21
CA ARG A 172 -14.52 25.47 8.75
C ARG A 172 -14.44 24.35 7.72
N ILE A 173 -13.27 24.18 7.10
CA ILE A 173 -13.02 23.25 5.98
C ILE A 173 -13.31 21.81 6.39
N PHE A 174 -12.88 21.38 7.58
CA PHE A 174 -13.12 20.03 8.08
C PHE A 174 -14.61 19.76 8.29
N GLU A 175 -15.35 20.72 8.87
CA GLU A 175 -16.80 20.61 9.07
C GLU A 175 -17.51 20.50 7.72
N GLU A 176 -17.19 21.40 6.78
CA GLU A 176 -17.84 21.53 5.47
C GLU A 176 -17.54 20.35 4.53
N LEU A 177 -16.32 19.81 4.57
CA LEU A 177 -15.91 18.72 3.69
C LEU A 177 -16.08 17.34 4.33
N VAL A 178 -15.79 17.15 5.61
CA VAL A 178 -15.77 15.82 6.25
C VAL A 178 -17.02 15.58 7.08
N GLU A 179 -17.32 16.45 8.05
CA GLU A 179 -18.41 16.19 8.99
C GLU A 179 -19.80 16.29 8.36
N ALA A 180 -19.96 17.18 7.38
CA ALA A 180 -21.18 17.32 6.60
C ALA A 180 -21.44 16.12 5.67
N ASN A 181 -20.40 15.38 5.31
CA ASN A 181 -20.45 14.32 4.29
C ASN A 181 -20.16 12.92 4.86
N SER A 182 -19.96 12.80 6.18
CA SER A 182 -19.64 11.55 6.84
C SER A 182 -20.07 11.51 8.31
N ASN A 183 -19.92 10.34 8.95
CA ASN A 183 -20.06 10.20 10.40
C ASN A 183 -18.75 10.37 11.19
N ILE A 184 -17.68 10.88 10.56
CA ILE A 184 -16.45 11.30 11.25
C ILE A 184 -16.72 12.63 11.96
N LYS A 185 -16.14 12.81 13.15
CA LYS A 185 -16.31 14.03 13.96
C LYS A 185 -14.97 14.53 14.49
N SER A 186 -14.91 15.80 14.85
CA SER A 186 -13.77 16.41 15.52
C SER A 186 -14.20 17.28 16.71
N ASN A 187 -13.41 17.26 17.77
CA ASN A 187 -13.50 18.16 18.91
C ASN A 187 -12.15 18.86 19.10
N GLU A 188 -12.04 20.09 18.60
CA GLU A 188 -10.85 20.96 18.64
C GLU A 188 -9.57 20.27 18.10
N SER A 189 -8.92 19.46 18.92
CA SER A 189 -7.64 18.80 18.66
C SER A 189 -7.74 17.30 18.38
N LEU A 190 -8.90 16.69 18.60
CA LEU A 190 -9.09 15.25 18.41
C LEU A 190 -10.09 15.00 17.26
N ILE A 191 -9.76 14.00 16.43
CA ILE A 191 -10.61 13.51 15.35
C ILE A 191 -11.07 12.10 15.72
N ILE A 192 -12.38 11.91 15.74
CA ILE A 192 -13.04 10.67 16.12
C ILE A 192 -13.52 9.98 14.84
N VAL A 193 -12.83 8.89 14.49
CA VAL A 193 -13.18 8.03 13.37
C VAL A 193 -13.93 6.81 13.88
N PRO A 194 -15.18 6.57 13.46
CA PRO A 194 -15.92 5.38 13.85
C PRO A 194 -15.35 4.14 13.16
N GLU A 195 -15.48 2.97 13.79
CA GLU A 195 -15.08 1.69 13.20
C GLU A 195 -15.76 1.46 11.84
N ARG A 196 -17.06 1.76 11.77
CA ARG A 196 -17.81 1.76 10.51
C ARG A 196 -18.03 3.19 10.02
N ILE A 197 -17.20 3.58 9.05
CA ILE A 197 -17.32 4.86 8.37
C ILE A 197 -18.47 4.81 7.38
N LYS A 198 -19.30 5.85 7.40
CA LYS A 198 -20.39 6.09 6.45
C LYS A 198 -20.15 7.45 5.82
N THR A 199 -20.19 7.49 4.50
CA THR A 199 -20.10 8.72 3.70
C THR A 199 -21.32 8.85 2.80
N ASN A 200 -21.58 10.07 2.33
CA ASN A 200 -22.45 10.28 1.18
C ASN A 200 -21.67 10.10 -0.14
N GLU A 201 -22.29 10.39 -1.26
CA GLU A 201 -21.73 10.27 -2.61
C GLU A 201 -20.58 11.23 -2.93
N LYS A 202 -20.34 12.25 -2.11
CA LYS A 202 -19.25 13.23 -2.28
C LYS A 202 -17.90 12.68 -1.85
N ILE A 203 -17.86 11.85 -0.80
CA ILE A 203 -16.61 11.21 -0.32
C ILE A 203 -16.55 9.76 -0.75
N ILE A 204 -15.52 9.42 -1.53
CA ILE A 204 -15.21 8.06 -1.95
C ILE A 204 -14.07 7.49 -1.10
N LEU A 205 -14.36 6.44 -0.33
CA LEU A 205 -13.36 5.73 0.48
C LEU A 205 -12.89 4.44 -0.19
N ARG A 206 -11.61 4.11 -0.01
CA ARG A 206 -11.01 2.81 -0.35
C ARG A 206 -10.06 2.35 0.75
N PRO A 207 -9.76 1.05 0.88
CA PRO A 207 -8.89 0.55 1.96
C PRO A 207 -7.50 1.19 2.02
N LYS A 208 -6.91 1.50 0.85
CA LYS A 208 -5.60 2.18 0.73
C LYS A 208 -5.63 3.24 -0.37
N GLU A 209 -4.76 4.23 -0.27
CA GLU A 209 -4.73 5.43 -1.12
C GLU A 209 -4.55 5.12 -2.60
N VAL A 210 -3.70 4.13 -2.92
CA VAL A 210 -3.43 3.74 -4.32
C VAL A 210 -4.66 3.17 -5.03
N ASP A 211 -5.66 2.66 -4.30
CA ASP A 211 -6.90 2.12 -4.90
C ASP A 211 -7.82 3.22 -5.46
N LEU A 212 -7.54 4.49 -5.15
CA LEU A 212 -8.29 5.64 -5.66
C LEU A 212 -7.75 6.17 -6.99
N THR A 213 -6.51 5.85 -7.34
CA THR A 213 -5.84 6.37 -8.55
C THR A 213 -6.62 6.03 -9.83
N ALA A 214 -7.02 4.77 -10.00
CA ALA A 214 -7.81 4.34 -11.17
C ALA A 214 -9.19 5.02 -11.25
N LEU A 215 -9.80 5.36 -10.11
CA LEU A 215 -11.07 6.10 -10.09
C LEU A 215 -10.88 7.54 -10.54
N LEU A 216 -9.78 8.17 -10.14
CA LEU A 216 -9.43 9.51 -10.57
C LEU A 216 -9.08 9.55 -12.08
N GLU A 217 -8.29 8.59 -12.55
CA GLU A 217 -7.89 8.47 -13.95
C GLU A 217 -9.10 8.25 -14.87
N SER A 218 -10.07 7.43 -14.43
CA SER A 218 -11.31 7.18 -15.18
C SER A 218 -12.34 8.31 -15.10
N GLY A 219 -12.14 9.31 -14.22
CA GLY A 219 -13.11 10.38 -13.98
C GLY A 219 -14.33 9.95 -13.15
N ALA A 220 -14.24 8.82 -12.44
CA ALA A 220 -15.28 8.37 -11.50
C ALA A 220 -15.35 9.26 -10.24
N LEU A 221 -14.27 9.98 -9.95
CA LEU A 221 -14.16 11.06 -8.97
C LEU A 221 -13.22 12.14 -9.49
N ASP A 222 -13.25 13.33 -8.89
CA ASP A 222 -12.53 14.51 -9.38
C ASP A 222 -11.20 14.75 -8.66
N TYR A 223 -11.11 14.44 -7.37
CA TYR A 223 -9.91 14.76 -6.58
C TYR A 223 -9.60 13.65 -5.58
N ILE A 224 -8.31 13.40 -5.30
CA ILE A 224 -7.91 12.49 -4.22
C ILE A 224 -6.88 13.13 -3.30
N PHE A 225 -7.03 12.93 -2.01
CA PHE A 225 -5.92 13.13 -1.10
C PHE A 225 -5.01 11.91 -1.15
N THR A 226 -3.76 12.13 -1.55
CA THR A 226 -2.74 11.09 -1.68
C THR A 226 -1.37 11.65 -1.38
N TYR A 227 -0.36 10.80 -1.43
CA TYR A 227 1.02 11.23 -1.33
C TYR A 227 1.54 11.82 -2.64
N LYS A 228 2.35 12.88 -2.56
CA LYS A 228 3.02 13.49 -3.72
C LYS A 228 3.76 12.47 -4.57
N SER A 229 4.45 11.51 -3.95
CA SER A 229 5.15 10.46 -4.67
C SER A 229 4.21 9.59 -5.51
N VAL A 230 3.02 9.27 -4.99
CA VAL A 230 2.00 8.48 -5.69
C VAL A 230 1.41 9.29 -6.84
N ALA A 231 1.09 10.57 -6.61
CA ALA A 231 0.64 11.47 -7.67
C ALA A 231 1.63 11.51 -8.84
N MET A 232 2.92 11.71 -8.55
CA MET A 232 3.97 11.75 -9.56
C MET A 232 4.14 10.41 -10.30
N GLN A 233 4.08 9.27 -9.59
CA GLN A 233 4.18 7.94 -10.19
C GLN A 233 3.06 7.64 -11.20
N HIS A 234 1.88 8.22 -10.97
CA HIS A 234 0.70 8.05 -11.81
C HIS A 234 0.50 9.20 -12.82
N GLY A 235 1.41 10.18 -12.87
CA GLY A 235 1.27 11.33 -13.77
C GLY A 235 0.03 12.19 -13.47
N LEU A 236 -0.39 12.23 -12.20
CA LEU A 236 -1.46 13.08 -11.72
C LEU A 236 -0.93 14.50 -11.47
N GLU A 237 -1.80 15.48 -11.63
CA GLU A 237 -1.53 16.90 -11.37
C GLU A 237 -1.75 17.25 -9.90
#